data_AF-A0A4Q5X313-F1
#
_entry.id   AF-A0A4Q5X313-F1
#
_cell.length_a   1.000
_cell.length_b   1.000
_cell.length_c   1.000
_cell.angle_alpha   90.00
_cell.angle_beta   90.00
_cell.angle_gamma   90.00
#
_symmetry.space_group_name_H-M   'P 1'
#
loop_
_entity.id
_entity.type
_entity.pdbx_description
1 polymer ?
#
loop_
_entity_poly.entity_id
_entity_poly.type
_entity_poly.pdbx_seq_one_letter_code
_entity_poly.pdbx_strand_id
1 'polypeptide(L)'
;MVISSASSSELSADVSLENLRKRAKTLVKAHAAGEAEAHQRVHAVLPEHAGALKLHHAQLVVAREHGVPSWPKLVAQLDARRPERRIGREGNRVWLRDMPRLRWGASPEPTYIGALEAAFRGSERPLDLLNAMGDSGLCFRVRWAQREQGNAWCGSGPCGEWPEEVAALNAATGYVVAWNDLDPEDTRERVKTSIDRGYPVLAMPSHLDVGVVFGYEEDGEVLLVADYWASQFPELRRISDMLKIGCFVDRVEAPSSRAAAVRAGLSLAIARYRQGVVDPDPITGAAHHYGSAGFERWIADLQRAPELSEKQLANLYHVSSWTFSGLHHGRTKHAVDYLRRAASHFEAEGRAQLLEATELYAAVKDRLGPWDTSDARFGMVKQKPIATWTDDVRRSEVELLREVAQLEERAMASIERALRA
;
A
#
# COMPACT_ATOMS: atom_id res chain seq x y z
N MET A 1 -20.51 25.22 -22.31
CA MET A 1 -19.09 25.64 -22.18
C MET A 1 -18.63 25.23 -20.79
N VAL A 2 -18.12 24.01 -20.66
CA VAL A 2 -17.79 23.38 -19.38
C VAL A 2 -16.28 23.45 -19.21
N ILE A 3 -15.85 24.11 -18.14
CA ILE A 3 -14.44 24.29 -17.79
C ILE A 3 -13.92 22.92 -17.32
N SER A 4 -12.99 22.36 -18.09
CA SER A 4 -12.22 21.17 -17.73
C SER A 4 -11.30 21.50 -16.57
N SER A 5 -11.58 20.96 -15.38
CA SER A 5 -10.70 21.03 -14.22
C SER A 5 -9.56 20.01 -14.40
N ALA A 6 -8.43 20.47 -14.92
CA ALA A 6 -7.21 19.66 -14.98
C ALA A 6 -6.72 19.38 -13.55
N SER A 7 -6.65 18.09 -13.22
CA SER A 7 -5.99 17.51 -12.06
C SER A 7 -4.59 18.12 -11.87
N SER A 8 -4.29 18.55 -10.64
CA SER A 8 -2.96 19.04 -10.27
C SER A 8 -1.92 17.93 -10.50
N SER A 9 -1.08 18.12 -11.52
CA SER A 9 0.01 17.21 -11.88
C SER A 9 0.98 17.07 -10.69
N GLU A 10 1.07 15.85 -10.18
CA GLU A 10 2.03 15.46 -9.15
C GLU A 10 3.46 15.68 -9.67
N LEU A 11 4.22 16.51 -8.95
CA LEU A 11 5.66 16.62 -9.11
C LEU A 11 6.29 15.21 -9.10
N SER A 12 6.77 14.76 -10.26
CA SER A 12 7.39 13.45 -10.39
C SER A 12 8.61 13.31 -9.46
N ALA A 13 8.82 12.08 -9.02
CA ALA A 13 9.74 11.68 -7.97
C ALA A 13 11.25 11.94 -8.20
N ASP A 14 11.66 12.41 -9.38
CA ASP A 14 13.07 12.48 -9.78
C ASP A 14 13.62 13.93 -9.86
N VAL A 15 12.89 14.84 -9.22
CA VAL A 15 13.12 16.28 -9.37
C VAL A 15 14.05 16.79 -8.27
N SER A 16 15.36 16.60 -8.45
CA SER A 16 16.35 17.30 -7.62
C SER A 16 16.39 18.78 -8.00
N LEU A 17 16.52 19.67 -7.01
CA LEU A 17 16.64 21.11 -7.26
C LEU A 17 17.84 21.44 -8.17
N GLU A 18 18.91 20.63 -8.10
CA GLU A 18 20.05 20.76 -8.98
C GLU A 18 19.70 20.44 -10.45
N ASN A 19 18.96 19.35 -10.68
CA ASN A 19 18.50 18.96 -12.01
C ASN A 19 17.56 20.02 -12.61
N LEU A 20 16.68 20.60 -11.80
CA LEU A 20 15.82 21.71 -12.25
C LEU A 20 16.61 22.96 -12.61
N ARG A 21 17.63 23.30 -11.82
CA ARG A 21 18.53 24.42 -12.13
C ARG A 21 19.29 24.17 -13.43
N LYS A 22 19.73 22.93 -13.68
CA LYS A 22 20.35 22.53 -14.96
C LYS A 22 19.35 22.64 -16.11
N ARG A 23 18.12 22.12 -15.97
CA ARG A 23 17.05 22.25 -16.98
C ARG A 23 16.74 23.70 -17.33
N ALA A 24 16.63 24.59 -16.34
CA ALA A 24 16.41 26.01 -16.59
C ALA A 24 17.58 26.65 -17.37
N LYS A 25 18.83 26.29 -17.05
CA LYS A 25 20.02 26.76 -17.81
C LYS A 25 20.04 26.19 -19.23
N THR A 26 19.69 24.93 -19.42
CA THR A 26 19.59 24.29 -20.74
C THR A 26 18.51 24.96 -21.59
N LEU A 27 17.35 25.28 -21.01
CA LEU A 27 16.27 25.97 -21.71
C LEU A 27 16.69 27.36 -22.21
N VAL A 28 17.45 28.12 -21.41
CA VAL A 28 18.03 29.41 -21.86
C VAL A 28 18.92 29.23 -23.09
N LYS A 29 19.79 28.21 -23.09
CA LYS A 29 20.69 27.93 -24.21
C LYS A 29 19.93 27.50 -25.47
N ALA A 30 19.00 26.55 -25.32
CA ALA A 30 18.18 26.04 -26.42
C ALA A 30 17.31 27.15 -27.05
N HIS A 31 16.70 28.01 -26.23
CA HIS A 31 15.94 29.15 -26.72
C HIS A 31 16.82 30.15 -27.49
N ALA A 32 18.04 30.41 -27.00
CA ALA A 32 19.01 31.27 -27.69
C ALA A 32 19.51 30.66 -29.01
N ALA A 33 19.59 29.33 -29.11
CA ALA A 33 19.93 28.60 -30.33
C ALA A 33 18.77 28.52 -31.35
N GLY A 34 17.58 29.02 -31.01
CA GLY A 34 16.41 29.00 -31.90
C GLY A 34 15.72 27.64 -31.99
N GLU A 35 15.91 26.77 -31.01
CA GLU A 35 15.27 25.44 -31.00
C GLU A 35 13.74 25.58 -30.86
N ALA A 36 13.00 25.01 -31.81
CA ALA A 36 11.54 25.14 -31.89
C ALA A 36 10.81 24.68 -30.63
N GLU A 37 11.26 23.56 -30.02
CA GLU A 37 10.67 23.03 -28.79
C GLU A 37 10.86 23.99 -27.59
N ALA A 38 12.04 24.61 -27.48
CA ALA A 38 12.31 25.58 -26.42
C ALA A 38 11.46 26.85 -26.56
N HIS A 39 11.25 27.32 -27.80
CA HIS A 39 10.35 28.44 -28.09
C HIS A 39 8.89 28.10 -27.74
N GLN A 40 8.43 26.91 -28.12
CA GLN A 40 7.07 26.45 -27.79
C GLN A 40 6.83 26.38 -26.28
N ARG A 41 7.78 25.82 -25.53
CA ARG A 41 7.70 25.72 -24.06
C ARG A 41 7.67 27.09 -23.39
N VAL A 42 8.49 28.03 -23.85
CA VAL A 42 8.48 29.41 -23.34
C VAL A 42 7.16 30.11 -23.69
N HIS A 43 6.72 30.05 -24.94
CA HIS A 43 5.50 30.71 -25.40
C HIS A 43 4.25 30.19 -24.69
N ALA A 44 4.20 28.89 -24.35
CA ALA A 44 3.10 28.30 -23.58
C ALA A 44 2.91 28.92 -22.18
N VAL A 45 3.98 29.43 -21.57
CA VAL A 45 3.95 30.03 -20.21
C VAL A 45 4.05 31.55 -20.26
N LEU A 46 4.77 32.09 -21.24
CA LEU A 46 5.07 33.51 -21.41
C LEU A 46 4.76 33.93 -22.86
N PRO A 47 3.47 34.02 -23.26
CA PRO A 47 3.08 34.23 -24.64
C PRO A 47 3.56 35.57 -25.22
N GLU A 48 3.71 36.58 -24.36
CA GLU A 48 4.15 37.93 -24.74
C GLU A 48 5.68 38.12 -24.64
N HIS A 49 6.45 37.06 -24.33
CA HIS A 49 7.89 37.20 -24.20
C HIS A 49 8.55 37.41 -25.56
N ALA A 50 9.08 38.62 -25.78
CA ALA A 50 9.91 38.95 -26.92
C ALA A 50 11.39 39.10 -26.49
N GLY A 51 12.30 38.47 -27.23
CA GLY A 51 13.74 38.64 -27.06
C GLY A 51 14.46 37.51 -26.30
N ALA A 52 15.61 37.84 -25.70
CA ALA A 52 16.48 36.85 -25.07
C ALA A 52 15.90 36.35 -23.73
N LEU A 53 15.78 35.03 -23.61
CA LEU A 53 15.28 34.37 -22.40
C LEU A 53 16.28 34.52 -21.24
N LYS A 54 15.89 35.24 -20.18
CA LYS A 54 16.66 35.33 -18.94
C LYS A 54 16.44 34.10 -18.06
N LEU A 55 17.39 33.79 -17.18
CA LEU A 55 17.31 32.61 -16.30
C LEU A 55 16.04 32.56 -15.45
N HIS A 56 15.57 33.69 -14.92
CA HIS A 56 14.35 33.72 -14.11
C HIS A 56 13.08 33.43 -14.92
N HIS A 57 13.04 33.77 -16.22
CA HIS A 57 11.95 33.36 -17.11
C HIS A 57 11.98 31.84 -17.31
N ALA A 58 13.14 31.27 -17.59
CA ALA A 58 13.30 29.82 -17.73
C ALA A 58 12.94 29.05 -16.44
N GLN A 59 13.30 29.60 -15.28
CA GLN A 59 12.89 29.05 -13.97
C GLN A 59 11.37 29.10 -13.76
N LEU A 60 10.70 30.16 -14.21
CA LEU A 60 9.24 30.27 -14.18
C LEU A 60 8.57 29.25 -15.10
N VAL A 61 9.09 29.07 -16.33
CA VAL A 61 8.62 28.03 -17.27
C VAL A 61 8.72 26.65 -16.62
N VAL A 62 9.90 26.30 -16.09
CA VAL A 62 10.11 25.04 -15.38
C VAL A 62 9.15 24.90 -14.18
N ALA A 63 8.93 25.95 -13.40
CA ALA A 63 7.99 25.88 -12.28
C ALA A 63 6.55 25.59 -12.72
N ARG A 64 6.10 26.22 -13.81
CA ARG A 64 4.74 26.05 -14.36
C ARG A 64 4.54 24.70 -15.02
N GLU A 65 5.56 24.16 -15.68
CA GLU A 65 5.56 22.77 -16.17
C GLU A 65 5.37 21.75 -15.05
N HIS A 66 5.82 22.10 -13.85
CA HIS A 66 5.61 21.33 -12.62
C HIS A 66 4.33 21.70 -11.86
N GLY A 67 3.43 22.49 -12.45
CA GLY A 67 2.18 22.92 -11.83
C GLY A 67 2.34 23.94 -10.69
N VAL A 68 3.54 24.48 -10.47
CA VAL A 68 3.84 25.39 -9.36
C VAL A 68 3.88 26.84 -9.86
N PRO A 69 3.22 27.80 -9.18
CA PRO A 69 3.01 29.13 -9.75
C PRO A 69 4.26 30.01 -9.82
N SER A 70 5.33 29.66 -9.10
CA SER A 70 6.60 30.37 -9.13
C SER A 70 7.79 29.49 -8.73
N TRP A 71 8.99 29.87 -9.17
CA TRP A 71 10.23 29.18 -8.79
C TRP A 71 10.48 29.16 -7.28
N PRO A 72 10.34 30.27 -6.50
CA PRO A 72 10.49 30.21 -5.05
C PRO A 72 9.51 29.25 -4.37
N LYS A 73 8.27 29.16 -4.86
CA LYS A 73 7.29 28.20 -4.34
C LYS A 73 7.69 26.75 -4.67
N LEU A 74 8.26 26.50 -5.84
CA LEU A 74 8.78 25.17 -6.19
C LEU A 74 9.95 24.79 -5.29
N VAL A 75 10.89 25.71 -5.07
CA VAL A 75 12.01 25.50 -4.14
C VAL A 75 11.51 25.22 -2.72
N ALA A 76 10.55 26.00 -2.23
CA ALA A 76 9.98 25.80 -0.90
C ALA A 76 9.26 24.44 -0.78
N GLN A 77 8.53 24.00 -1.81
CA GLN A 77 7.92 22.67 -1.84
C GLN A 77 8.95 21.55 -1.83
N LEU A 78 10.07 21.70 -2.55
CA LEU A 78 11.17 20.73 -2.55
C LEU A 78 11.94 20.72 -1.24
N ASP A 79 12.16 21.89 -0.61
CA ASP A 79 12.85 21.99 0.68
C ASP A 79 12.00 21.42 1.82
N ALA A 80 10.69 21.67 1.81
CA ALA A 80 9.74 21.10 2.79
C ALA A 80 9.66 19.57 2.71
N ARG A 81 9.99 18.99 1.56
CA ARG A 81 9.99 17.53 1.32
C ARG A 81 11.31 16.86 1.68
N ARG A 82 12.33 17.60 2.10
CA ARG A 82 13.62 17.01 2.50
C ARG A 82 13.43 16.09 3.73
N PRO A 83 13.92 14.83 3.70
CA PRO A 83 13.78 13.91 4.81
C PRO A 83 14.25 14.49 6.15
N GLU A 84 15.29 15.32 6.14
CA GLU A 84 15.85 15.93 7.36
C GLU A 84 14.89 16.91 8.04
N ARG A 85 13.95 17.51 7.29
CA ARG A 85 12.92 18.41 7.87
C ARG A 85 11.93 17.66 8.75
N ARG A 86 11.81 16.36 8.56
CA ARG A 86 10.95 15.49 9.37
C ARG A 86 11.55 15.24 10.74
N ILE A 87 12.83 15.51 10.96
CA ILE A 87 13.50 15.14 12.20
C ILE A 87 13.21 16.17 13.30
N GLY A 88 12.69 15.69 14.43
CA GLY A 88 12.61 16.37 15.71
C GLY A 88 13.73 15.89 16.63
N ARG A 89 14.30 16.81 17.40
CA ARG A 89 15.28 16.52 18.45
C ARG A 89 14.96 17.36 19.68
N GLU A 90 14.98 16.72 20.84
CA GLU A 90 14.80 17.36 22.14
C GLU A 90 15.46 16.49 23.21
N GLY A 91 16.49 17.02 23.88
CA GLY A 91 17.27 16.24 24.84
C GLY A 91 17.89 14.99 24.20
N ASN A 92 17.62 13.82 24.78
CA ASN A 92 18.05 12.51 24.27
C ASN A 92 17.06 11.90 23.24
N ARG A 93 15.95 12.57 22.93
CA ARG A 93 14.91 12.06 22.03
C ARG A 93 15.14 12.56 20.61
N VAL A 94 15.00 11.64 19.66
CA VAL A 94 15.03 11.89 18.22
C VAL A 94 13.83 11.22 17.59
N TRP A 95 13.07 11.93 16.75
CA TRP A 95 11.87 11.35 16.15
C TRP A 95 11.53 11.96 14.82
N LEU A 96 10.72 11.26 14.04
CA LEU A 96 10.10 11.77 12.83
C LEU A 96 8.77 12.42 13.20
N ARG A 97 8.63 13.69 12.82
CA ARG A 97 7.43 14.51 12.99
C ARG A 97 6.27 13.94 12.18
N ASP A 98 5.07 14.32 12.62
CA ASP A 98 3.81 14.03 11.94
C ASP A 98 3.50 12.53 11.73
N MET A 99 4.14 11.66 12.52
CA MET A 99 3.80 10.24 12.56
C MET A 99 2.37 10.07 13.07
N PRO A 100 1.45 9.46 12.31
CA PRO A 100 0.11 9.19 12.79
C PRO A 100 0.08 8.01 13.76
N ARG A 101 -0.92 8.00 14.65
CA ARG A 101 -1.22 6.83 15.46
C ARG A 101 -1.86 5.74 14.61
N LEU A 102 -1.39 4.49 14.77
CA LEU A 102 -2.02 3.31 14.21
C LEU A 102 -3.08 2.76 15.18
N ARG A 103 -4.25 2.37 14.65
CA ARG A 103 -5.36 1.80 15.42
C ARG A 103 -6.24 0.89 14.58
N TRP A 104 -6.66 -0.23 15.17
CA TRP A 104 -7.69 -1.10 14.58
C TRP A 104 -8.98 -0.35 14.26
N GLY A 105 -9.57 -0.65 13.10
CA GLY A 105 -10.81 -0.04 12.62
C GLY A 105 -10.72 1.42 12.16
N ALA A 106 -9.58 2.10 12.36
CA ALA A 106 -9.38 3.49 11.94
C ALA A 106 -8.21 3.65 10.95
N SER A 107 -7.12 2.92 11.15
CA SER A 107 -5.97 2.92 10.25
C SER A 107 -6.17 1.93 9.10
N PRO A 108 -5.47 2.10 7.96
CA PRO A 108 -5.56 1.16 6.85
C PRO A 108 -5.14 -0.25 7.23
N GLU A 109 -5.67 -1.25 6.54
CA GLU A 109 -5.33 -2.67 6.73
C GLU A 109 -5.12 -3.32 5.34
N PRO A 110 -4.25 -4.35 5.20
CA PRO A 110 -3.51 -5.06 6.26
C PRO A 110 -2.46 -4.16 6.94
N THR A 111 -2.02 -4.55 8.14
CA THR A 111 -1.14 -3.72 9.00
C THR A 111 0.15 -3.31 8.29
N TYR A 112 0.68 -4.15 7.38
CA TYR A 112 1.78 -3.77 6.50
C TYR A 112 1.50 -2.51 5.67
N ILE A 113 0.37 -2.42 4.99
CA ILE A 113 0.02 -1.26 4.16
C ILE A 113 -0.26 -0.03 5.01
N GLY A 114 -0.94 -0.19 6.15
CA GLY A 114 -1.19 0.94 7.05
C GLY A 114 0.09 1.46 7.70
N ALA A 115 1.02 0.58 8.08
CA ALA A 115 2.34 0.97 8.57
C ALA A 115 3.17 1.65 7.47
N LEU A 116 3.13 1.14 6.23
CA LEU A 116 3.83 1.72 5.09
C LEU A 116 3.28 3.13 4.76
N GLU A 117 1.95 3.29 4.71
CA GLU A 117 1.32 4.59 4.50
C GLU A 117 1.69 5.57 5.62
N ALA A 118 1.59 5.16 6.89
CA ALA A 118 1.98 5.99 8.03
C ALA A 118 3.46 6.42 7.98
N ALA A 119 4.35 5.47 7.67
CA ALA A 119 5.78 5.69 7.54
C ALA A 119 6.12 6.77 6.49
N PHE A 120 5.45 6.73 5.34
CA PHE A 120 5.76 7.60 4.22
C PHE A 120 4.84 8.82 4.10
N ARG A 121 3.80 8.96 4.92
CA ARG A 121 2.85 10.09 4.88
C ARG A 121 3.54 11.46 4.89
N GLY A 122 4.58 11.61 5.71
CA GLY A 122 5.37 12.84 5.83
C GLY A 122 6.61 12.90 4.93
N SER A 123 6.81 11.92 4.05
CA SER A 123 7.99 11.84 3.18
C SER A 123 7.90 12.75 1.95
N GLU A 124 9.00 12.84 1.21
CA GLU A 124 9.10 13.51 -0.08
C GLU A 124 8.09 13.03 -1.12
N ARG A 125 7.66 11.77 -1.01
CA ARG A 125 6.67 11.11 -1.87
C ARG A 125 5.70 10.32 -0.98
N PRO A 126 4.66 10.97 -0.43
CA PRO A 126 3.63 10.27 0.32
C PRO A 126 2.97 9.19 -0.53
N LEU A 127 2.63 8.07 0.09
CA LEU A 127 1.97 6.98 -0.60
C LEU A 127 0.49 7.27 -0.78
N ASP A 128 0.00 7.16 -2.01
CA ASP A 128 -1.43 7.06 -2.27
C ASP A 128 -1.90 5.66 -1.88
N LEU A 129 -2.73 5.57 -0.85
CA LEU A 129 -3.23 4.31 -0.31
C LEU A 129 -3.98 3.47 -1.36
N LEU A 130 -4.77 4.11 -2.24
CA LEU A 130 -5.51 3.40 -3.28
C LEU A 130 -4.54 2.76 -4.27
N ASN A 131 -3.50 3.50 -4.68
CA ASN A 131 -2.45 2.97 -5.53
C ASN A 131 -1.66 1.86 -4.82
N ALA A 132 -1.28 2.04 -3.55
CA ALA A 132 -0.55 1.00 -2.81
C ALA A 132 -1.34 -0.32 -2.71
N MET A 133 -2.65 -0.25 -2.46
CA MET A 133 -3.52 -1.43 -2.39
C MET A 133 -3.70 -2.12 -3.75
N GLY A 134 -3.75 -1.36 -4.85
CA GLY A 134 -3.91 -1.91 -6.20
C GLY A 134 -2.62 -2.38 -6.86
N ASP A 135 -1.52 -1.64 -6.67
CA ASP A 135 -0.20 -1.92 -7.26
C ASP A 135 0.44 -3.17 -6.63
N SER A 136 0.13 -3.45 -5.36
CA SER A 136 0.49 -4.70 -4.68
C SER A 136 -0.47 -5.85 -5.02
N GLY A 137 -1.59 -5.59 -5.70
CA GLY A 137 -2.66 -6.56 -5.93
C GLY A 137 -3.46 -6.95 -4.68
N LEU A 138 -3.16 -6.37 -3.51
CA LEU A 138 -3.76 -6.76 -2.23
C LEU A 138 -5.27 -6.50 -2.17
N CYS A 139 -5.78 -5.46 -2.84
CA CYS A 139 -7.23 -5.23 -2.88
C CYS A 139 -8.02 -6.33 -3.59
N PHE A 140 -7.34 -7.17 -4.38
CA PHE A 140 -7.92 -8.29 -5.13
C PHE A 140 -7.52 -9.67 -4.60
N ARG A 141 -6.60 -9.75 -3.64
CA ARG A 141 -6.08 -11.04 -3.19
C ARG A 141 -7.07 -11.73 -2.25
N VAL A 142 -7.25 -13.04 -2.44
CA VAL A 142 -7.74 -13.97 -1.41
C VAL A 142 -6.65 -15.01 -1.20
N ARG A 143 -6.33 -15.28 0.07
CA ARG A 143 -5.40 -16.33 0.46
C ARG A 143 -5.85 -16.96 1.76
N TRP A 144 -6.07 -18.26 1.70
CA TRP A 144 -6.42 -19.09 2.85
C TRP A 144 -5.22 -19.93 3.28
N ALA A 145 -4.91 -19.98 4.57
CA ALA A 145 -3.70 -20.60 5.08
C ALA A 145 -4.03 -21.74 6.06
N GLN A 146 -3.61 -22.95 5.73
CA GLN A 146 -3.83 -24.16 6.53
C GLN A 146 -2.52 -24.76 7.04
N ARG A 147 -2.57 -25.35 8.22
CA ARG A 147 -1.52 -26.19 8.81
C ARG A 147 -2.07 -27.58 9.11
N GLU A 148 -1.17 -28.49 9.47
CA GLU A 148 -1.55 -29.81 10.00
C GLU A 148 -2.56 -30.56 9.11
N GLN A 149 -2.35 -30.50 7.79
CA GLN A 149 -3.21 -31.17 6.80
C GLN A 149 -4.68 -30.70 6.87
N GLY A 150 -4.92 -29.44 7.24
CA GLY A 150 -6.26 -28.85 7.32
C GLY A 150 -6.96 -29.07 8.65
N ASN A 151 -6.20 -29.29 9.72
CA ASN A 151 -6.69 -29.37 11.10
C ASN A 151 -6.32 -28.16 11.96
N ALA A 152 -5.55 -27.22 11.40
CA ALA A 152 -5.25 -25.93 11.99
C ALA A 152 -5.16 -24.85 10.90
N TRP A 153 -5.37 -23.60 11.27
CA TRP A 153 -5.39 -22.44 10.37
C TRP A 153 -4.45 -21.35 10.86
N CYS A 154 -3.82 -20.67 9.91
CA CYS A 154 -2.85 -19.62 10.18
C CYS A 154 -3.44 -18.24 9.83
N GLY A 155 -3.27 -17.26 10.71
CA GLY A 155 -3.69 -15.87 10.49
C GLY A 155 -2.89 -15.11 9.42
N SER A 156 -1.94 -15.77 8.72
CA SER A 156 -1.11 -15.14 7.68
C SER A 156 -1.82 -14.90 6.35
N GLY A 157 -3.04 -15.45 6.18
CA GLY A 157 -3.86 -15.28 4.97
C GLY A 157 -3.92 -13.83 4.47
N PRO A 158 -4.40 -12.86 5.27
CA PRO A 158 -4.50 -11.46 4.86
C PRO A 158 -3.21 -10.62 4.96
N CYS A 159 -2.09 -11.14 5.49
CA CYS A 159 -0.83 -10.38 5.63
C CYS A 159 -0.28 -9.86 4.28
N GLY A 160 0.18 -8.62 4.22
CA GLY A 160 0.52 -7.91 2.96
C GLY A 160 2.00 -7.89 2.61
N GLU A 161 2.87 -8.27 3.54
CA GLU A 161 4.32 -8.10 3.51
C GLU A 161 5.07 -9.25 2.82
N TRP A 162 4.44 -9.89 1.83
CA TRP A 162 5.01 -11.01 1.08
C TRP A 162 5.98 -10.52 0.00
N PRO A 163 7.01 -11.30 -0.38
CA PRO A 163 8.10 -10.82 -1.22
C PRO A 163 7.66 -10.16 -2.53
N GLU A 164 6.68 -10.73 -3.23
CA GLU A 164 6.21 -10.22 -4.51
C GLU A 164 5.37 -8.95 -4.35
N GLU A 165 4.53 -8.86 -3.31
CA GLU A 165 3.79 -7.65 -2.96
C GLU A 165 4.74 -6.51 -2.53
N VAL A 166 5.78 -6.82 -1.75
CA VAL A 166 6.84 -5.87 -1.39
C VAL A 166 7.61 -5.43 -2.63
N ALA A 167 8.00 -6.35 -3.52
CA ALA A 167 8.72 -6.03 -4.75
C ALA A 167 7.89 -5.14 -5.68
N ALA A 168 6.59 -5.41 -5.82
CA ALA A 168 5.68 -4.58 -6.60
C ALA A 168 5.59 -3.15 -6.05
N LEU A 169 5.48 -3.00 -4.73
CA LEU A 169 5.46 -1.68 -4.08
C LEU A 169 6.81 -0.96 -4.18
N ASN A 170 7.93 -1.67 -4.05
CA ASN A 170 9.26 -1.10 -4.25
C ASN A 170 9.39 -0.52 -5.65
N ALA A 171 8.99 -1.28 -6.67
CA ALA A 171 9.02 -0.83 -8.06
C ALA A 171 8.04 0.33 -8.33
N ALA A 172 6.84 0.29 -7.77
CA ALA A 172 5.80 1.30 -7.98
C ALA A 172 6.10 2.63 -7.30
N THR A 173 6.73 2.60 -6.12
CA THR A 173 6.95 3.78 -5.27
C THR A 173 8.38 4.30 -5.36
N GLY A 174 9.32 3.44 -5.75
CA GLY A 174 10.75 3.72 -5.70
C GLY A 174 11.30 3.80 -4.28
N TYR A 175 10.54 3.46 -3.24
CA TYR A 175 11.11 3.20 -1.92
C TYR A 175 11.47 1.73 -1.86
N VAL A 176 12.76 1.42 -1.94
CA VAL A 176 13.18 0.04 -1.85
C VAL A 176 13.33 -0.32 -0.39
N VAL A 177 12.35 -1.06 0.11
CA VAL A 177 12.38 -1.63 1.46
C VAL A 177 12.67 -3.12 1.41
N ALA A 178 13.39 -3.61 2.41
CA ALA A 178 13.67 -5.04 2.57
C ALA A 178 13.64 -5.42 4.05
N TRP A 179 13.08 -6.61 4.33
CA TRP A 179 13.20 -7.25 5.63
C TRP A 179 14.58 -7.87 5.76
N ASN A 180 15.38 -7.35 6.68
CA ASN A 180 16.70 -7.84 6.99
C ASN A 180 16.71 -8.47 8.38
N ASP A 181 17.31 -9.65 8.51
CA ASP A 181 17.61 -10.26 9.81
C ASP A 181 19.02 -9.78 10.20
N LEU A 182 19.09 -8.94 11.23
CA LEU A 182 20.33 -8.38 11.78
C LEU A 182 20.50 -8.83 13.22
N ASP A 183 21.74 -8.85 13.71
CA ASP A 183 21.97 -8.99 15.14
C ASP A 183 21.49 -7.75 15.92
N PRO A 184 21.32 -7.84 17.25
CA PRO A 184 20.75 -6.73 18.03
C PRO A 184 21.58 -5.44 17.99
N GLU A 185 22.91 -5.53 17.97
CA GLU A 185 23.79 -4.35 18.01
C GLU A 185 23.76 -3.61 16.67
N ASP A 186 23.84 -4.35 15.56
CA ASP A 186 23.67 -3.82 14.21
C ASP A 186 22.25 -3.26 14.01
N THR A 187 21.24 -3.89 14.60
CA THR A 187 19.86 -3.40 14.54
C THR A 187 19.73 -2.03 15.17
N ARG A 188 20.28 -1.82 16.38
CA ARG A 188 20.23 -0.53 17.09
C ARG A 188 20.85 0.58 16.25
N GLU A 189 22.06 0.36 15.76
CA GLU A 189 22.78 1.37 14.98
C GLU A 189 22.10 1.65 13.63
N ARG A 190 21.56 0.62 12.97
CA ARG A 190 20.81 0.80 11.72
C ARG A 190 19.50 1.54 11.91
N VAL A 191 18.79 1.32 13.03
CA VAL A 191 17.58 2.10 13.37
C VAL A 191 17.95 3.57 13.55
N LYS A 192 18.97 3.89 14.35
CA LYS A 192 19.42 5.28 14.56
C LYS A 192 19.78 5.95 13.23
N THR A 193 20.61 5.28 12.43
CA THR A 193 21.02 5.77 11.11
C THR A 193 19.83 6.02 10.19
N SER A 194 18.81 5.16 10.22
CA SER A 194 17.60 5.34 9.41
C SER A 194 16.80 6.56 9.85
N ILE A 195 16.54 6.69 11.16
CA ILE A 195 15.80 7.83 11.75
C ILE A 195 16.56 9.14 11.53
N ASP A 196 17.88 9.16 11.72
CA ASP A 196 18.72 10.34 11.54
C ASP A 196 18.81 10.79 10.07
N ARG A 197 18.45 9.91 9.12
CA ARG A 197 18.28 10.22 7.70
C ARG A 197 16.84 10.60 7.33
N GLY A 198 15.91 10.64 8.29
CA GLY A 198 14.52 11.02 8.06
C GLY A 198 13.61 9.87 7.60
N TYR A 199 14.07 8.62 7.70
CA TYR A 199 13.32 7.43 7.28
C TYR A 199 12.91 6.58 8.47
N PRO A 200 11.62 6.23 8.60
CA PRO A 200 11.17 5.30 9.63
C PRO A 200 11.54 3.86 9.27
N VAL A 201 11.39 2.96 10.25
CA VAL A 201 11.63 1.53 10.10
C VAL A 201 10.34 0.78 10.39
N LEU A 202 9.91 -0.14 9.52
CA LEU A 202 8.78 -1.01 9.87
C LEU A 202 9.28 -2.18 10.74
N ALA A 203 8.43 -2.54 11.68
CA ALA A 203 8.74 -3.53 12.70
C ALA A 203 7.47 -4.32 13.07
N MET A 204 7.65 -5.45 13.75
CA MET A 204 6.60 -6.14 14.49
C MET A 204 6.90 -5.87 15.97
N PRO A 205 6.20 -4.93 16.64
CA PRO A 205 6.62 -4.50 17.98
C PRO A 205 6.36 -5.56 19.05
N SER A 206 5.11 -6.04 19.11
CA SER A 206 4.62 -6.91 20.19
C SER A 206 3.86 -8.14 19.67
N HIS A 207 3.25 -8.01 18.50
CA HIS A 207 2.49 -9.05 17.81
C HIS A 207 3.01 -9.18 16.38
N LEU A 208 2.57 -10.20 15.65
CA LEU A 208 2.92 -10.41 14.22
C LEU A 208 2.22 -9.40 13.28
N ASP A 209 1.88 -8.23 13.79
CA ASP A 209 1.32 -7.10 13.05
C ASP A 209 2.38 -6.04 12.82
N VAL A 210 2.36 -5.42 11.65
CA VAL A 210 3.38 -4.43 11.28
C VAL A 210 3.02 -3.07 11.89
N GLY A 211 3.96 -2.51 12.64
CA GLY A 211 3.99 -1.15 13.15
C GLY A 211 5.18 -0.36 12.60
N VAL A 212 5.38 0.84 13.14
CA VAL A 212 6.42 1.77 12.68
C VAL A 212 7.27 2.25 13.86
N VAL A 213 8.58 2.00 13.79
CA VAL A 213 9.57 2.69 14.61
C VAL A 213 9.88 4.02 13.93
N PHE A 214 9.65 5.12 14.63
CA PHE A 214 9.78 6.46 14.06
C PHE A 214 10.66 7.38 14.91
N GLY A 215 11.26 6.87 15.97
CA GLY A 215 12.16 7.64 16.82
C GLY A 215 12.85 6.76 17.83
N TYR A 216 13.78 7.36 18.55
CA TYR A 216 14.51 6.73 19.62
C TYR A 216 14.82 7.71 20.77
N GLU A 217 15.08 7.14 21.93
CA GLU A 217 15.67 7.76 23.11
C GLU A 217 16.87 6.90 23.56
N GLU A 218 17.64 7.41 24.52
CA GLU A 218 18.72 6.64 25.17
C GLU A 218 19.67 5.96 24.17
N ASP A 219 20.07 6.71 23.14
CA ASP A 219 20.95 6.22 22.06
C ASP A 219 20.46 4.93 21.38
N GLY A 220 19.15 4.79 21.19
CA GLY A 220 18.55 3.67 20.47
C GLY A 220 18.08 2.52 21.36
N GLU A 221 18.33 2.57 22.67
CA GLU A 221 17.86 1.54 23.61
C GLU A 221 16.35 1.56 23.80
N VAL A 222 15.73 2.74 23.67
CA VAL A 222 14.27 2.92 23.74
C VAL A 222 13.78 3.48 22.41
N LEU A 223 12.79 2.84 21.83
CA LEU A 223 12.20 3.18 20.54
C LEU A 223 10.83 3.83 20.72
N LEU A 224 10.54 4.82 19.89
CA LEU A 224 9.22 5.41 19.73
C LEU A 224 8.48 4.65 18.62
N VAL A 225 7.36 4.03 18.98
CA VAL A 225 6.64 3.08 18.13
C VAL A 225 5.19 3.53 17.91
N ALA A 226 4.75 3.44 16.67
CA ALA A 226 3.33 3.40 16.31
C ALA A 226 2.93 1.92 16.12
N ASP A 227 2.12 1.40 17.04
CA ASP A 227 1.60 0.02 17.02
C ASP A 227 0.06 0.07 17.03
N TYR A 228 -0.59 -0.83 16.28
CA TYR A 228 -2.05 -1.00 16.27
C TYR A 228 -2.61 -1.39 17.64
N TRP A 229 -1.79 -2.06 18.46
CA TRP A 229 -2.16 -2.55 19.79
C TRP A 229 -1.88 -1.54 20.91
N ALA A 230 -1.21 -0.42 20.62
CA ALA A 230 -0.81 0.55 21.64
C ALA A 230 -2.00 1.31 22.25
N SER A 231 -2.05 1.37 23.59
CA SER A 231 -3.03 2.18 24.33
C SER A 231 -2.66 3.68 24.32
N GLN A 232 -1.38 4.01 24.23
CA GLN A 232 -0.82 5.37 24.20
C GLN A 232 -0.05 5.64 22.89
N PHE A 233 0.31 6.90 22.64
CA PHE A 233 1.08 7.28 21.45
C PHE A 233 2.02 8.47 21.74
N PRO A 234 3.32 8.39 21.40
CA PRO A 234 4.02 7.16 21.01
C PRO A 234 3.94 6.07 22.08
N GLU A 235 4.03 4.81 21.67
CA GLU A 235 4.44 3.76 22.60
C GLU A 235 5.98 3.83 22.73
N LEU A 236 6.48 3.79 23.96
CA LEU A 236 7.91 3.67 24.24
C LEU A 236 8.22 2.20 24.54
N ARG A 237 9.20 1.64 23.84
CA ARG A 237 9.53 0.21 23.95
C ARG A 237 11.04 0.02 23.91
N ARG A 238 11.58 -0.83 24.78
CA ARG A 238 13.01 -1.17 24.68
C ARG A 238 13.26 -1.99 23.43
N ILE A 239 14.39 -1.77 22.77
CA ILE A 239 14.73 -2.53 21.56
C ILE A 239 14.78 -4.05 21.82
N SER A 240 15.17 -4.47 23.03
CA SER A 240 15.17 -5.86 23.49
C SER A 240 13.78 -6.50 23.57
N ASP A 241 12.73 -5.69 23.67
CA ASP A 241 11.35 -6.14 23.86
C ASP A 241 10.56 -6.11 22.54
N MET A 242 11.24 -5.82 21.42
CA MET A 242 10.67 -5.82 20.08
C MET A 242 10.65 -7.25 19.53
N LEU A 243 9.51 -7.69 19.01
CA LEU A 243 9.40 -9.01 18.39
C LEU A 243 10.25 -9.13 17.12
N LYS A 244 10.21 -8.13 16.23
CA LYS A 244 11.08 -8.03 15.06
C LYS A 244 11.25 -6.58 14.62
N ILE A 245 12.48 -6.20 14.30
CA ILE A 245 12.79 -4.97 13.54
C ILE A 245 13.49 -5.44 12.28
N GLY A 246 13.11 -4.95 11.11
CA GLY A 246 13.81 -5.42 9.92
C GLY A 246 13.50 -4.73 8.61
N CYS A 247 12.40 -3.99 8.48
CA CYS A 247 12.04 -3.39 7.20
C CYS A 247 12.59 -1.96 7.10
N PHE A 248 13.79 -1.83 6.54
CA PHE A 248 14.49 -0.56 6.38
C PHE A 248 14.31 0.00 4.96
N VAL A 249 14.35 1.32 4.83
CA VAL A 249 14.54 1.98 3.52
C VAL A 249 16.01 1.88 3.14
N ASP A 250 16.34 0.94 2.26
CA ASP A 250 17.72 0.72 1.83
C ASP A 250 18.16 1.79 0.83
N ARG A 251 17.27 2.12 -0.10
CA ARG A 251 17.51 3.13 -1.13
C ARG A 251 16.21 3.71 -1.68
N VAL A 252 16.37 4.88 -2.29
CA VAL A 252 15.31 5.65 -2.92
C VAL A 252 15.64 5.73 -4.41
N GLU A 253 14.82 5.09 -5.22
CA GLU A 253 14.93 5.01 -6.68
C GLU A 253 13.80 5.79 -7.36
N ALA A 254 13.94 6.01 -8.67
CA ALA A 254 12.83 6.50 -9.48
C ALA A 254 11.70 5.45 -9.49
N PRO A 255 10.43 5.86 -9.26
CA PRO A 255 9.30 4.96 -9.33
C PRO A 255 9.04 4.56 -10.78
N SER A 256 8.44 3.39 -10.97
CA SER A 256 7.85 3.00 -12.24
C SER A 256 6.84 4.05 -12.71
N SER A 257 6.67 4.16 -14.04
CA SER A 257 5.57 4.97 -14.59
C SER A 257 4.23 4.41 -14.10
N ARG A 258 3.23 5.29 -13.98
CA ARG A 258 1.92 4.89 -13.48
C ARG A 258 1.30 3.76 -14.31
N ALA A 259 1.41 3.83 -15.64
CA ALA A 259 0.94 2.77 -16.53
C ALA A 259 1.68 1.43 -16.30
N ALA A 260 3.00 1.46 -16.10
CA ALA A 260 3.79 0.25 -15.86
C ALA A 260 3.43 -0.40 -14.52
N ALA A 261 3.33 0.38 -13.45
CA ALA A 261 2.98 -0.13 -12.14
C ALA A 261 1.52 -0.64 -12.08
N VAL A 262 0.57 -0.03 -12.82
CA VAL A 262 -0.80 -0.56 -12.91
C VAL A 262 -0.80 -1.91 -13.59
N ARG A 263 -0.12 -2.04 -14.74
CA ARG A 263 -0.03 -3.32 -15.45
C ARG A 263 0.66 -4.39 -14.61
N ALA A 264 1.74 -4.03 -13.90
CA ALA A 264 2.43 -4.95 -13.00
C ALA A 264 1.53 -5.41 -11.83
N GLY A 265 0.84 -4.49 -11.16
CA GLY A 265 -0.05 -4.82 -10.05
C GLY A 265 -1.25 -5.67 -10.45
N LEU A 266 -1.88 -5.37 -11.59
CA LEU A 266 -2.96 -6.21 -12.15
C LEU A 266 -2.43 -7.58 -12.58
N SER A 267 -1.23 -7.66 -13.16
CA SER A 267 -0.61 -8.94 -13.52
C SER A 267 -0.30 -9.78 -12.28
N LEU A 268 0.21 -9.16 -11.22
CA LEU A 268 0.42 -9.83 -9.93
C LEU A 268 -0.91 -10.33 -9.34
N ALA A 269 -1.97 -9.52 -9.38
CA ALA A 269 -3.29 -9.91 -8.91
C ALA A 269 -3.81 -11.16 -9.65
N ILE A 270 -3.68 -11.20 -10.98
CA ILE A 270 -4.05 -12.38 -11.78
C ILE A 270 -3.17 -13.57 -11.43
N ALA A 271 -1.84 -13.39 -11.37
CA ALA A 271 -0.90 -14.46 -11.07
C ALA A 271 -1.23 -15.10 -9.71
N ARG A 272 -1.46 -14.28 -8.67
CA ARG A 272 -1.89 -14.76 -7.35
C ARG A 272 -3.24 -15.45 -7.42
N TYR A 273 -4.23 -14.86 -8.08
CA TYR A 273 -5.57 -15.46 -8.15
C TYR A 273 -5.57 -16.83 -8.84
N ARG A 274 -4.67 -17.06 -9.79
CA ARG A 274 -4.49 -18.33 -10.51
C ARG A 274 -3.47 -19.27 -9.88
N GLN A 275 -2.76 -18.85 -8.83
CA GLN A 275 -1.63 -19.59 -8.27
C GLN A 275 -2.02 -20.96 -7.69
N GLY A 276 -3.28 -21.12 -7.25
CA GLY A 276 -3.75 -22.39 -6.69
C GLY A 276 -3.18 -22.64 -5.30
N VAL A 277 -2.56 -23.81 -5.09
CA VAL A 277 -1.99 -24.22 -3.81
C VAL A 277 -0.47 -24.11 -3.86
N VAL A 278 0.11 -23.49 -2.84
CA VAL A 278 1.55 -23.33 -2.67
C VAL A 278 2.00 -24.17 -1.48
N ASP A 279 3.19 -24.76 -1.62
CA ASP A 279 3.84 -25.55 -0.57
C ASP A 279 3.97 -24.75 0.74
N PRO A 280 4.09 -25.46 1.89
CA PRO A 280 4.19 -24.81 3.18
C PRO A 280 5.29 -23.76 3.26
N ASP A 281 4.91 -22.55 3.67
CA ASP A 281 5.85 -21.46 3.90
C ASP A 281 6.83 -21.81 5.03
N PRO A 282 8.16 -21.64 4.85
CA PRO A 282 9.14 -22.00 5.87
C PRO A 282 8.96 -21.28 7.21
N ILE A 283 8.38 -20.08 7.22
CA ILE A 283 8.21 -19.26 8.43
C ILE A 283 6.99 -19.72 9.22
N THR A 284 5.86 -19.86 8.53
CA THR A 284 4.58 -20.17 9.15
C THR A 284 4.26 -21.66 9.15
N GLY A 285 4.95 -22.49 8.37
CA GLY A 285 4.62 -23.90 8.17
C GLY A 285 3.22 -24.14 7.56
N ALA A 286 2.58 -23.10 7.03
CA ALA A 286 1.23 -23.17 6.47
C ALA A 286 1.28 -23.33 4.95
N ALA A 287 0.46 -24.22 4.41
CA ALA A 287 0.15 -24.27 2.99
C ALA A 287 -0.85 -23.15 2.64
N HIS A 288 -0.58 -22.45 1.54
CA HIS A 288 -1.40 -21.30 1.13
C HIS A 288 -2.21 -21.63 -0.11
N HIS A 289 -3.52 -21.39 -0.03
CA HIS A 289 -4.48 -21.54 -1.12
C HIS A 289 -4.88 -20.15 -1.61
N TYR A 290 -4.55 -19.81 -2.85
CA TYR A 290 -4.78 -18.50 -3.42
C TYR A 290 -6.01 -18.45 -4.35
N GLY A 291 -6.64 -17.28 -4.42
CA GLY A 291 -7.72 -16.97 -5.35
C GLY A 291 -8.86 -17.96 -5.29
N SER A 292 -9.20 -18.56 -6.44
CA SER A 292 -10.27 -19.55 -6.55
C SER A 292 -10.06 -20.75 -5.61
N ALA A 293 -8.85 -21.32 -5.56
CA ALA A 293 -8.53 -22.41 -4.63
C ALA A 293 -8.64 -21.97 -3.15
N GLY A 294 -8.36 -20.70 -2.86
CA GLY A 294 -8.54 -20.11 -1.55
C GLY A 294 -10.00 -20.08 -1.11
N PHE A 295 -10.90 -19.63 -1.98
CA PHE A 295 -12.34 -19.66 -1.73
C PHE A 295 -12.86 -21.08 -1.54
N GLU A 296 -12.52 -21.99 -2.44
CA GLU A 296 -12.95 -23.39 -2.38
C GLU A 296 -12.55 -24.03 -1.05
N ARG A 297 -11.29 -23.83 -0.63
CA ARG A 297 -10.78 -24.40 0.61
C ARG A 297 -11.42 -23.78 1.85
N TRP A 298 -11.56 -22.46 1.88
CA TRP A 298 -12.21 -21.76 2.98
C TRP A 298 -13.66 -22.21 3.15
N ILE A 299 -14.42 -22.32 2.05
CA ILE A 299 -15.78 -22.86 2.06
C ILE A 299 -15.82 -24.29 2.60
N ALA A 300 -14.92 -25.16 2.13
CA ALA A 300 -14.86 -26.55 2.59
C ALA A 300 -14.61 -26.66 4.10
N ASP A 301 -13.74 -25.81 4.66
CA ASP A 301 -13.46 -25.80 6.10
C ASP A 301 -14.64 -25.29 6.92
N LEU A 302 -15.36 -24.26 6.44
CA LEU A 302 -16.60 -23.79 7.08
C LEU A 302 -17.66 -24.89 7.12
N GLN A 303 -17.76 -25.70 6.06
CA GLN A 303 -18.70 -26.83 6.00
C GLN A 303 -18.30 -27.99 6.91
N ARG A 304 -17.00 -28.18 7.17
CA ARG A 304 -16.47 -29.18 8.11
C ARG A 304 -16.61 -28.78 9.58
N ALA A 305 -17.05 -27.57 9.90
CA ALA A 305 -17.14 -27.08 11.28
C ALA A 305 -17.81 -28.03 12.29
N PRO A 306 -18.89 -28.78 11.96
CA PRO A 306 -19.51 -29.73 12.89
C PRO A 306 -18.61 -30.92 13.29
N GLU A 307 -17.56 -31.20 12.52
CA GLU A 307 -16.62 -32.31 12.75
C GLU A 307 -15.41 -31.88 13.60
N LEU A 308 -15.26 -30.58 13.87
CA LEU A 308 -14.09 -30.01 14.52
C LEU A 308 -14.18 -30.09 16.04
N SER A 309 -13.04 -30.29 16.69
CA SER A 309 -12.94 -30.06 18.14
C SER A 309 -13.17 -28.58 18.48
N GLU A 310 -13.50 -28.28 19.74
CA GLU A 310 -13.72 -26.91 20.21
C GLU A 310 -12.51 -25.99 19.92
N LYS A 311 -11.28 -26.48 20.14
CA LYS A 311 -10.05 -25.74 19.84
C LYS A 311 -9.93 -25.41 18.35
N GLN A 312 -10.23 -26.38 17.49
CA GLN A 312 -10.17 -26.19 16.04
C GLN A 312 -11.27 -25.24 15.56
N LEU A 313 -12.48 -25.36 16.12
CA LEU A 313 -13.58 -24.46 15.82
C LEU A 313 -13.25 -23.02 16.21
N ALA A 314 -12.64 -22.81 17.38
CA ALA A 314 -12.18 -21.48 17.80
C ALA A 314 -11.09 -20.91 16.89
N ASN A 315 -10.14 -21.74 16.45
CA ASN A 315 -9.11 -21.32 15.50
C ASN A 315 -9.70 -20.97 14.12
N LEU A 316 -10.62 -21.79 13.60
CA LEU A 316 -11.32 -21.52 12.35
C LEU A 316 -12.16 -20.24 12.44
N TYR A 317 -12.89 -20.03 13.54
CA TYR A 317 -13.68 -18.81 13.78
C TYR A 317 -12.81 -17.56 13.68
N HIS A 318 -11.66 -17.58 14.35
CA HIS A 318 -10.69 -16.50 14.33
C HIS A 318 -10.15 -16.25 12.92
N VAL A 319 -9.59 -17.28 12.27
CA VAL A 319 -8.92 -17.11 10.96
C VAL A 319 -9.90 -16.81 9.83
N SER A 320 -11.10 -17.39 9.86
CA SER A 320 -12.19 -17.07 8.92
C SER A 320 -12.55 -15.59 9.02
N SER A 321 -12.82 -15.12 10.24
CA SER A 321 -13.17 -13.71 10.47
C SER A 321 -12.05 -12.75 10.08
N TRP A 322 -10.79 -13.11 10.40
CA TRP A 322 -9.61 -12.33 10.06
C TRP A 322 -9.35 -12.26 8.56
N THR A 323 -9.54 -13.37 7.84
CA THR A 323 -9.42 -13.39 6.37
C THR A 323 -10.53 -12.56 5.72
N PHE A 324 -11.73 -12.60 6.29
CA PHE A 324 -12.86 -11.82 5.81
C PHE A 324 -12.65 -10.31 5.93
N SER A 325 -12.01 -9.80 6.99
CA SER A 325 -11.76 -8.36 7.12
C SER A 325 -10.90 -7.83 5.95
N GLY A 326 -9.83 -8.56 5.60
CA GLY A 326 -8.98 -8.23 4.45
C GLY A 326 -9.73 -8.27 3.12
N LEU A 327 -10.54 -9.31 2.90
CA LEU A 327 -11.40 -9.42 1.72
C LEU A 327 -12.38 -8.24 1.66
N HIS A 328 -13.16 -8.03 2.71
CA HIS A 328 -14.16 -6.98 2.77
C HIS A 328 -13.56 -5.59 2.50
N HIS A 329 -12.48 -5.23 3.21
CA HIS A 329 -11.83 -3.94 3.02
C HIS A 329 -11.24 -3.78 1.61
N GLY A 330 -10.55 -4.80 1.08
CA GLY A 330 -10.00 -4.75 -0.26
C GLY A 330 -11.07 -4.47 -1.32
N ARG A 331 -12.21 -5.15 -1.24
CA ARG A 331 -13.28 -5.05 -2.24
C ARG A 331 -14.12 -3.79 -2.08
N THR A 332 -14.53 -3.47 -0.85
CA THR A 332 -15.49 -2.39 -0.60
C THR A 332 -14.86 -0.99 -0.60
N LYS A 333 -13.56 -0.88 -0.24
CA LYS A 333 -12.85 0.40 -0.13
C LYS A 333 -11.89 0.71 -1.29
N HIS A 334 -11.41 -0.31 -2.02
CA HIS A 334 -10.28 -0.10 -2.95
C HIS A 334 -10.49 -0.65 -4.36
N ALA A 335 -10.96 -1.89 -4.53
CA ALA A 335 -10.97 -2.58 -5.84
C ALA A 335 -11.65 -1.77 -6.95
N VAL A 336 -12.88 -1.30 -6.71
CA VAL A 336 -13.67 -0.53 -7.70
C VAL A 336 -12.97 0.77 -8.10
N ASP A 337 -12.54 1.56 -7.12
CA ASP A 337 -11.95 2.87 -7.38
C ASP A 337 -10.57 2.76 -8.03
N TYR A 338 -9.81 1.73 -7.67
CA TYR A 338 -8.52 1.44 -8.31
C TYR A 338 -8.72 1.02 -9.77
N LEU A 339 -9.63 0.10 -10.07
CA LEU A 339 -9.90 -0.33 -11.45
C LEU A 339 -10.39 0.84 -12.33
N ARG A 340 -11.28 1.69 -11.79
CA ARG A 340 -11.75 2.89 -12.50
C ARG A 340 -10.60 3.85 -12.82
N ARG A 341 -9.68 4.07 -11.87
CA ARG A 341 -8.48 4.89 -12.10
C ARG A 341 -7.53 4.23 -13.10
N ALA A 342 -7.29 2.93 -12.96
CA ALA A 342 -6.43 2.12 -13.81
C ALA A 342 -6.87 2.14 -15.28
N ALA A 343 -8.17 2.16 -15.55
CA ALA A 343 -8.75 2.18 -16.89
C ALA A 343 -8.25 3.34 -17.77
N SER A 344 -7.83 4.46 -17.17
CA SER A 344 -7.23 5.60 -17.88
C SER A 344 -5.85 5.31 -18.49
N HIS A 345 -5.18 4.24 -18.05
CA HIS A 345 -3.87 3.82 -18.53
C HIS A 345 -3.92 2.71 -19.59
N PHE A 346 -5.12 2.36 -20.07
CA PHE A 346 -5.33 1.35 -21.11
C PHE A 346 -5.97 1.99 -22.35
N GLU A 347 -5.69 1.39 -23.51
CA GLU A 347 -6.34 1.68 -24.77
C GLU A 347 -7.80 1.25 -24.76
N ALA A 348 -8.57 1.63 -25.80
CA ALA A 348 -10.03 1.49 -25.81
C ALA A 348 -10.54 0.09 -25.44
N GLU A 349 -9.94 -0.97 -26.01
CA GLU A 349 -10.35 -2.35 -25.72
C GLU A 349 -10.02 -2.76 -24.29
N GLY A 350 -8.77 -2.59 -23.85
CA GLY A 350 -8.36 -2.92 -22.48
C GLY A 350 -9.11 -2.08 -21.43
N ARG A 351 -9.41 -0.82 -21.74
CA ARG A 351 -10.23 0.07 -20.91
C ARG A 351 -11.64 -0.48 -20.75
N ALA A 352 -12.28 -0.94 -21.82
CA ALA A 352 -13.63 -1.51 -21.76
C ALA A 352 -13.66 -2.76 -20.85
N GLN A 353 -12.65 -3.62 -20.95
CA GLN A 353 -12.50 -4.79 -20.08
C GLN A 353 -12.28 -4.39 -18.61
N LEU A 354 -11.45 -3.40 -18.31
CA LEU A 354 -11.31 -2.93 -16.91
C LEU A 354 -12.59 -2.32 -16.35
N LEU A 355 -13.39 -1.64 -17.18
CA LEU A 355 -14.69 -1.12 -16.75
C LEU A 355 -15.69 -2.26 -16.50
N GLU A 356 -15.69 -3.32 -17.30
CA GLU A 356 -16.48 -4.54 -17.01
C GLU A 356 -16.06 -5.17 -15.67
N ALA A 357 -14.75 -5.32 -15.42
CA ALA A 357 -14.24 -5.80 -14.13
C ALA A 357 -14.66 -4.87 -12.97
N THR A 358 -14.71 -3.55 -13.20
CA THR A 358 -15.14 -2.55 -12.21
C THR A 358 -16.58 -2.80 -11.80
N GLU A 359 -17.49 -3.04 -12.75
CA GLU A 359 -18.91 -3.35 -12.45
C GLU A 359 -19.07 -4.69 -11.71
N LEU A 360 -18.26 -5.69 -12.04
CA LEU A 360 -18.28 -6.97 -11.33
C LEU A 360 -17.80 -6.82 -9.89
N TYR A 361 -16.74 -6.05 -9.63
CA TYR A 361 -16.33 -5.73 -8.27
C TYR A 361 -17.31 -4.81 -7.54
N ALA A 362 -18.06 -3.96 -8.25
CA ALA A 362 -19.16 -3.20 -7.65
C ALA A 362 -20.27 -4.16 -7.16
N ALA A 363 -20.63 -5.17 -7.96
CA ALA A 363 -21.55 -6.22 -7.53
C ALA A 363 -21.02 -7.03 -6.33
N VAL A 364 -19.71 -7.32 -6.26
CA VAL A 364 -19.08 -7.94 -5.07
C VAL A 364 -19.23 -7.03 -3.86
N LYS A 365 -18.93 -5.74 -4.01
CA LYS A 365 -19.07 -4.74 -2.94
C LYS A 365 -20.50 -4.66 -2.43
N ASP A 366 -21.49 -4.62 -3.32
CA ASP A 366 -22.91 -4.59 -2.95
C ASP A 366 -23.32 -5.86 -2.22
N ARG A 367 -22.81 -7.02 -2.66
CA ARG A 367 -23.09 -8.31 -2.03
C ARG A 367 -22.51 -8.44 -0.62
N LEU A 368 -21.29 -7.91 -0.42
CA LEU A 368 -20.64 -7.84 0.90
C LEU A 368 -21.32 -6.85 1.83
N GLY A 369 -21.85 -5.75 1.28
CA GLY A 369 -22.54 -4.71 2.03
C GLY A 369 -21.59 -3.86 2.90
N PRO A 370 -22.14 -2.87 3.64
CA PRO A 370 -21.36 -2.07 4.57
C PRO A 370 -20.80 -2.92 5.71
N TRP A 371 -19.76 -2.41 6.38
CA TRP A 371 -19.24 -3.04 7.58
C TRP A 371 -20.26 -2.91 8.73
N ASP A 372 -21.00 -3.97 9.00
CA ASP A 372 -22.00 -4.04 10.06
C ASP A 372 -21.47 -4.84 11.27
N THR A 373 -21.29 -4.15 12.40
CA THR A 373 -20.84 -4.76 13.66
C THR A 373 -21.95 -5.53 14.38
N SER A 374 -23.21 -5.43 13.94
CA SER A 374 -24.32 -6.20 14.46
C SER A 374 -24.40 -7.60 13.85
N ASP A 375 -23.99 -7.76 12.59
CA ASP A 375 -23.99 -9.01 11.83
C ASP A 375 -23.04 -10.06 12.44
N ALA A 376 -23.60 -11.24 12.73
CA ALA A 376 -22.89 -12.35 13.37
C ALA A 376 -21.88 -13.05 12.44
N ARG A 377 -22.02 -12.91 11.12
CA ARG A 377 -21.08 -13.48 10.15
C ARG A 377 -19.70 -12.87 10.33
N PHE A 378 -18.68 -13.71 10.35
CA PHE A 378 -17.28 -13.33 10.52
C PHE A 378 -17.09 -12.50 11.79
N GLY A 379 -17.75 -12.92 12.87
CA GLY A 379 -18.00 -12.09 14.04
C GLY A 379 -16.78 -11.71 14.87
N MET A 380 -15.65 -12.43 14.80
CA MET A 380 -14.49 -12.15 15.66
C MET A 380 -13.93 -10.74 15.42
N VAL A 381 -13.77 -10.35 14.16
CA VAL A 381 -13.31 -9.00 13.77
C VAL A 381 -14.36 -7.91 14.06
N LYS A 382 -15.58 -8.32 14.41
CA LYS A 382 -16.69 -7.46 14.85
C LYS A 382 -16.93 -7.55 16.36
N GLN A 383 -15.97 -8.12 17.11
CA GLN A 383 -16.03 -8.30 18.56
C GLN A 383 -17.23 -9.12 19.05
N LYS A 384 -17.72 -10.06 18.22
CA LYS A 384 -18.77 -11.00 18.62
C LYS A 384 -18.15 -12.23 19.29
N PRO A 385 -18.82 -12.79 20.31
CA PRO A 385 -18.39 -14.05 20.89
C PRO A 385 -18.69 -15.20 19.93
N ILE A 386 -17.88 -16.26 19.96
CA ILE A 386 -18.06 -17.45 19.10
C ILE A 386 -19.44 -18.09 19.24
N ALA A 387 -20.14 -17.91 20.37
CA ALA A 387 -21.50 -18.39 20.57
C ALA A 387 -22.53 -17.82 19.57
N THR A 388 -22.27 -16.65 18.96
CA THR A 388 -23.14 -16.12 17.89
C THR A 388 -22.88 -16.77 16.54
N TRP A 389 -21.79 -17.53 16.40
CA TRP A 389 -21.39 -18.21 15.18
C TRP A 389 -22.07 -19.59 15.12
N THR A 390 -23.36 -19.59 14.85
CA THR A 390 -24.19 -20.79 14.75
C THR A 390 -24.01 -21.50 13.40
N ASP A 391 -24.59 -22.69 13.24
CA ASP A 391 -24.63 -23.39 11.96
C ASP A 391 -25.30 -22.55 10.86
N ASP A 392 -26.38 -21.83 11.20
CA ASP A 392 -27.09 -20.95 10.25
C ASP A 392 -26.20 -19.80 9.78
N VAL A 393 -25.45 -19.20 10.71
CA VAL A 393 -24.49 -18.14 10.39
C VAL A 393 -23.42 -18.70 9.46
N ARG A 394 -22.81 -19.85 9.77
CA ARG A 394 -21.82 -20.50 8.89
C ARG A 394 -22.37 -20.83 7.51
N ARG A 395 -23.61 -21.34 7.42
CA ARG A 395 -24.26 -21.62 6.12
C ARG A 395 -24.40 -20.33 5.29
N SER A 396 -24.81 -19.23 5.92
CA SER A 396 -24.91 -17.94 5.24
C SER A 396 -23.54 -17.36 4.83
N GLU A 397 -22.47 -17.65 5.56
CA GLU A 397 -21.08 -17.30 5.19
C GLU A 397 -20.64 -18.09 3.95
N VAL A 398 -20.93 -19.39 3.92
CA VAL A 398 -20.63 -20.26 2.77
C VAL A 398 -21.36 -19.77 1.51
N GLU A 399 -22.64 -19.43 1.61
CA GLU A 399 -23.42 -18.86 0.51
C GLU A 399 -22.82 -17.55 0.00
N LEU A 400 -22.51 -16.63 0.92
CA LEU A 400 -21.86 -15.37 0.58
C LEU A 400 -20.53 -15.59 -0.16
N LEU A 401 -19.66 -16.46 0.36
CA LEU A 401 -18.36 -16.72 -0.24
C LEU A 401 -18.48 -17.35 -1.63
N ARG A 402 -19.46 -18.23 -1.87
CA ARG A 402 -19.72 -18.80 -3.20
C ARG A 402 -20.11 -17.74 -4.22
N GLU A 403 -21.02 -16.85 -3.84
CA GLU A 403 -21.48 -15.77 -4.73
C GLU A 403 -20.33 -14.79 -5.04
N VAL A 404 -19.56 -14.41 -4.02
CA VAL A 404 -18.37 -13.56 -4.19
C VAL A 404 -17.34 -14.24 -5.11
N ALA A 405 -17.03 -15.52 -4.89
CA ALA A 405 -16.07 -16.26 -5.71
C ALA A 405 -16.47 -16.29 -7.20
N GLN A 406 -17.76 -16.49 -7.50
CA GLN A 406 -18.26 -16.49 -8.88
C GLN A 406 -18.13 -15.13 -9.56
N LEU A 407 -18.41 -14.04 -8.84
CA LEU A 407 -18.25 -12.69 -9.37
C LEU A 407 -16.78 -12.34 -9.59
N GLU A 408 -15.91 -12.69 -8.63
CA GLU A 408 -14.48 -12.45 -8.75
C GLU A 408 -13.83 -13.24 -9.88
N GLU A 409 -14.24 -14.49 -10.11
CA GLU A 409 -13.77 -15.29 -11.25
C GLU A 409 -14.00 -14.56 -12.58
N ARG A 410 -15.19 -14.00 -12.76
CA ARG A 410 -15.55 -13.21 -13.95
C ARG A 410 -14.77 -11.91 -14.02
N ALA A 411 -14.60 -11.22 -12.89
CA ALA A 411 -13.87 -9.96 -12.82
C ALA A 411 -12.39 -10.16 -13.18
N MET A 412 -11.77 -11.21 -12.63
CA MET A 412 -10.39 -11.58 -12.92
C MET A 412 -10.21 -11.99 -14.39
N ALA A 413 -11.15 -12.75 -14.97
CA ALA A 413 -11.10 -13.05 -16.40
C ALA A 413 -11.17 -11.78 -17.27
N SER A 414 -11.93 -10.76 -16.85
CA SER A 414 -12.00 -9.48 -17.56
C SER A 414 -10.71 -8.65 -17.40
N ILE A 415 -10.12 -8.58 -16.20
CA ILE A 415 -8.79 -7.98 -15.97
C ILE A 415 -7.72 -8.66 -16.85
N GLU A 416 -7.77 -9.99 -16.95
CA GLU A 416 -6.83 -10.76 -17.76
C GLU A 416 -6.98 -10.45 -19.26
N ARG A 417 -8.21 -10.27 -19.76
CA ARG A 417 -8.45 -9.78 -21.13
C ARG A 417 -7.93 -8.36 -21.31
N ALA A 418 -8.11 -7.48 -20.31
CA ALA A 418 -7.60 -6.11 -20.37
C ALA A 418 -6.08 -6.05 -20.50
N LEU A 419 -5.35 -6.94 -19.83
CA LEU A 419 -3.89 -7.00 -19.89
C LEU A 419 -3.35 -7.49 -21.23
N ARG A 420 -4.14 -8.29 -21.97
CA ARG A 420 -3.78 -8.82 -23.30
C ARG A 420 -4.11 -7.86 -24.45
N ALA A 421 -5.01 -6.91 -24.23
CA ALA A 421 -5.33 -5.82 -25.15
C ALA A 421 -4.31 -4.68 -25.05
#